data_AF-A0A3D5UQV4-F1
#
_entry.id   AF-A0A3D5UQV4-F1
#
_cell.length_a   1.000
_cell.length_b   1.000
_cell.length_c   1.000
_cell.angle_alpha   90.00
_cell.angle_beta   90.00
_cell.angle_gamma   90.00
#
_symmetry.space_group_name_H-M   'P 1'
#
loop_
_entity.id
_entity.type
_entity.pdbx_description
1 polymer ?
#
loop_
_entity_poly.entity_id
_entity_poly.type
_entity_poly.pdbx_seq_one_letter_code
_entity_poly.pdbx_strand_id
1 'polypeptide(L)' 'FHARFFAASAEVASGEVKGSGELEDLDWYPISQALKLPVIDVTEFVLHEISRRHKGEIRSRVPLYSYRNNKPVVRT' A
#
# COMPACT_ATOMS: atom_id res chain seq x y z
N PHE A 1 11.22 -11.30 7.54
CA PHE A 1 10.16 -11.56 6.54
C PHE A 1 10.47 -10.75 5.28
N HIS A 2 10.12 -11.24 4.08
CA HIS A 2 10.33 -10.52 2.82
C HIS A 2 8.99 -10.37 2.09
N ALA A 3 8.22 -9.34 2.48
CA ALA A 3 6.94 -9.02 1.85
C ALA A 3 7.17 -8.49 0.42
N ARG A 4 6.23 -8.80 -0.47
CA ARG A 4 6.13 -8.19 -1.81
C ARG A 4 4.74 -7.58 -1.93
N PHE A 5 4.68 -6.33 -2.36
CA PHE A 5 3.43 -5.60 -2.53
C PHE A 5 3.10 -5.49 -4.01
N PHE A 6 1.83 -5.72 -4.34
CA PHE A 6 1.30 -5.67 -5.70
C PHE A 6 0.07 -4.76 -5.70
N ALA A 7 -0.18 -4.12 -6.84
CA ALA A 7 -1.38 -3.33 -7.07
C ALA A 7 -1.96 -3.74 -8.43
N ALA A 8 -3.29 -3.73 -8.53
CA ALA A 8 -4.05 -3.99 -9.75
C ALA A 8 -5.13 -2.91 -9.88
N SER A 9 -5.65 -2.71 -11.10
CA SER A 9 -6.78 -1.80 -11.29
C SER A 9 -8.03 -2.30 -10.55
N ALA A 10 -8.87 -1.36 -10.10
CA ALA A 10 -10.14 -1.73 -9.48
C ALA A 10 -11.15 -2.27 -10.51
N GLU A 11 -11.00 -1.92 -11.79
CA GLU A 11 -11.88 -2.30 -12.89
C GLU A 11 -11.89 -3.81 -13.16
N VAL A 12 -10.87 -4.54 -12.70
CA VAL A 12 -10.83 -6.01 -12.79
C VAL A 12 -11.39 -6.70 -11.55
N ALA A 13 -11.70 -5.96 -10.49
CA ALA A 13 -12.36 -6.49 -9.31
C ALA A 13 -13.88 -6.58 -9.53
N SER A 14 -14.50 -7.67 -9.07
CA SER A 14 -15.95 -7.87 -9.15
C SER A 14 -16.48 -8.49 -7.86
N GLY A 15 -17.78 -8.31 -7.60
CA GLY A 15 -18.44 -8.79 -6.38
C GLY A 15 -18.45 -7.76 -5.25
N GLU A 16 -18.87 -8.21 -4.07
CA GLU A 16 -18.93 -7.41 -2.85
C GLU A 16 -17.72 -7.71 -1.97
N VAL A 17 -17.13 -6.66 -1.39
CA VAL A 17 -16.05 -6.81 -0.41
C VAL A 17 -16.61 -7.50 0.84
N LYS A 18 -15.98 -8.60 1.26
CA LYS A 18 -16.41 -9.38 2.44
C LYS A 18 -15.21 -9.81 3.28
N GLY A 19 -15.41 -9.80 4.59
CA GLY A 19 -14.44 -10.28 5.56
C GLY A 19 -14.27 -11.80 5.51
N SER A 20 -13.12 -12.27 5.99
CA SER A 20 -12.80 -13.70 6.10
C SER A 20 -12.87 -14.24 7.54
N GLY A 21 -13.25 -13.41 8.51
CA GLY A 21 -13.20 -13.70 9.95
C GLY A 21 -11.91 -13.23 10.64
N GLU A 22 -10.79 -13.08 9.91
CA GLU A 22 -9.60 -12.37 10.40
C GLU A 22 -9.64 -10.88 10.06
N LEU A 23 -10.31 -10.54 8.95
CA LEU A 23 -10.51 -9.17 8.49
C LEU A 23 -11.96 -8.78 8.72
N GLU A 24 -12.15 -7.82 9.60
CA GLU A 24 -13.42 -7.16 9.90
C GLU A 24 -13.36 -5.72 9.35
N ASP A 25 -14.52 -5.13 9.04
CA ASP A 25 -14.64 -3.73 8.56
C ASP A 25 -13.86 -3.37 7.29
N LEU A 26 -14.08 -4.14 6.22
CA LEU A 26 -13.51 -3.88 4.91
C LEU A 26 -14.37 -2.88 4.11
N ASP A 27 -13.73 -1.85 3.57
CA ASP A 27 -14.37 -0.86 2.70
C ASP A 27 -13.36 -0.23 1.72
N TRP A 28 -13.86 0.52 0.75
CA TRP A 28 -13.08 1.28 -0.21
C TRP A 28 -12.82 2.70 0.28
N TYR A 29 -11.55 3.02 0.51
CA TYR A 29 -11.13 4.34 0.96
C TYR A 29 -10.37 5.10 -0.12
N PRO A 30 -10.65 6.39 -0.32
CA PRO A 30 -9.71 7.27 -1.01
C PRO A 30 -8.36 7.22 -0.31
N ILE A 31 -7.25 7.24 -1.07
CA ILE A 31 -5.89 7.20 -0.50
C ILE A 31 -5.69 8.32 0.55
N SER A 32 -6.28 9.50 0.32
CA SER A 32 -6.22 10.63 1.25
C SER A 32 -6.91 10.39 2.59
N GLN A 33 -7.90 9.49 2.66
CA GLN A 33 -8.53 9.07 3.91
C GLN A 33 -7.77 7.89 4.53
N ALA A 34 -7.31 6.94 3.73
CA ALA A 34 -6.52 5.81 4.20
C ALA A 34 -5.24 6.26 4.93
N LEU A 35 -4.58 7.31 4.44
CA LEU A 35 -3.39 7.92 5.07
C LEU A 35 -3.66 8.58 6.43
N LYS A 36 -4.93 8.75 6.84
CA LYS A 36 -5.29 9.25 8.18
C LYS A 36 -5.52 8.14 9.19
N LEU A 37 -5.61 6.89 8.74
CA LEU A 37 -5.81 5.73 9.61
C LEU A 37 -4.49 5.38 10.31
N PRO A 38 -4.53 4.74 11.50
CA PRO A 38 -3.34 4.32 12.22
C PRO A 38 -2.70 3.09 11.54
N VAL A 39 -2.08 3.31 10.39
CA VAL A 39 -1.38 2.28 9.62
C VAL A 39 0.08 2.21 10.03
N ILE A 40 0.69 1.03 9.88
CA ILE A 40 2.15 0.90 10.03
C ILE A 40 2.87 1.61 8.87
N ASP A 41 4.08 2.06 9.15
CA ASP A 41 4.95 2.84 8.24
C ASP A 41 5.19 2.19 6.86
N VAL A 42 5.32 0.86 6.78
CA VAL A 42 5.42 0.17 5.49
C VAL A 42 4.13 0.27 4.66
N THR A 43 2.97 0.26 5.30
CA THR A 43 1.67 0.44 4.64
C THR A 43 1.50 1.87 4.15
N GLU A 44 1.87 2.85 4.98
CA GLU A 44 1.91 4.27 4.59
C GLU A 44 2.80 4.47 3.36
N PHE A 45 4.00 3.86 3.36
CA PHE A 45 4.91 3.88 2.22
C PHE A 45 4.26 3.34 0.94
N VAL A 46 3.56 2.21 1.02
CA VAL A 46 2.88 1.59 -0.13
C VAL A 46 1.75 2.48 -0.65
N LEU A 47 0.95 3.11 0.22
CA LEU A 47 -0.11 4.05 -0.18
C LEU A 47 0.45 5.25 -0.94
N HIS A 48 1.58 5.81 -0.49
CA HIS A 48 2.26 6.88 -1.22
C HIS A 48 2.80 6.41 -2.57
N GLU A 49 3.34 5.20 -2.66
CA GLU A 49 3.84 4.64 -3.93
C GLU A 49 2.70 4.42 -4.93
N ILE A 50 1.53 3.95 -4.48
CA ILE A 50 0.33 3.84 -5.32
C ILE A 50 -0.09 5.22 -5.82
N SER A 51 -0.12 6.24 -4.95
CA SER A 51 -0.49 7.61 -5.32
C SER A 51 0.45 8.21 -6.37
N ARG A 52 1.76 8.01 -6.24
CA ARG A 52 2.77 8.45 -7.24
C ARG A 52 2.51 7.81 -8.60
N ARG A 53 2.32 6.49 -8.64
CA ARG A 53 2.06 5.76 -9.88
C ARG A 53 0.76 6.21 -10.54
N HIS A 54 -0.28 6.46 -9.76
CA HIS A 54 -1.55 6.99 -10.28
C HIS A 54 -1.38 8.39 -10.91
N LYS A 55 -0.44 9.20 -10.43
CA LYS A 55 -0.06 10.49 -11.03
C LYS A 55 0.89 10.38 -12.23
N GLY A 56 1.27 9.17 -12.63
CA GLY A 56 2.24 8.93 -13.70
C GLY A 56 3.70 9.07 -13.28
N GLU A 57 3.99 9.22 -11.98
CA GLU A 57 5.35 9.28 -11.46
C GLU A 57 5.91 7.84 -11.34
N ILE A 58 6.60 7.38 -12.39
CA ILE A 58 7.20 6.05 -12.42
C ILE A 58 8.67 6.13 -11.99
N ARG A 59 9.05 5.34 -10.98
CA ARG A 59 10.45 5.14 -10.60
C ARG A 59 11.15 4.22 -11.58
N SER A 60 12.42 4.49 -11.85
CA SER A 60 13.27 3.64 -12.69
C SER A 60 13.49 2.24 -12.11
N ARG A 61 13.33 2.07 -10.79
CA ARG A 61 13.43 0.78 -10.10
C ARG A 61 12.36 0.65 -9.02
N VAL A 62 11.98 -0.59 -8.72
CA VAL A 62 11.06 -0.91 -7.63
C VAL A 62 11.75 -0.65 -6.29
N PRO A 63 11.14 0.13 -5.38
CA PRO A 63 11.75 0.44 -4.11
C PRO A 63 11.83 -0.78 -3.20
N LEU A 64 12.94 -0.91 -2.47
CA LEU A 64 13.08 -1.82 -1.34
C LEU A 64 12.92 -1.02 -0.04
N TYR A 65 11.81 -1.26 0.66
CA TYR A 65 11.58 -0.76 2.01
C TYR A 65 12.13 -1.77 3.02
N SER A 66 13.00 -1.32 3.91
CA SER A 66 13.67 -2.18 4.90
C SER A 66 13.92 -1.41 6.19
N TYR A 67 14.23 -2.12 7.28
CA TYR A 67 14.65 -1.48 8.53
C TYR A 67 16.14 -1.69 8.74
N ARG A 68 16.80 -0.64 9.24
CA ARG A 68 18.16 -0.71 9.74
C ARG A 68 18.22 0.07 11.05
N ASN A 69 18.68 -0.55 12.13
CA ASN A 69 18.72 0.05 13.47
C ASN A 69 17.37 0.65 13.88
N ASN A 70 16.27 -0.11 13.69
CA ASN A 70 14.89 0.30 13.97
C ASN A 70 14.43 1.57 13.24
N LYS A 71 15.10 1.94 12.14
CA LYS A 71 14.71 3.06 11.29
C LYS A 71 14.38 2.56 9.88
N PRO A 72 13.32 3.07 9.25
CA PRO A 72 13.02 2.72 7.88
C PRO A 72 14.06 3.29 6.93
N VAL A 73 14.43 2.48 5.94
CA VAL A 73 15.39 2.80 4.87
C VAL A 73 14.78 2.37 3.55
N VAL A 74 14.70 3.31 2.62
CA VAL A 74 14.21 3.08 1.27
C VAL A 74 15.39 3.08 0.31
N ARG A 75 15.53 2.01 -0.49
CA ARG A 75 16.50 1.94 -1.59
C ARG A 75 15.73 1.95 -2.90
N THR A 76 16.09 2.87 -3.80
CA THR A 76 15.45 3.10 -5.10
C THR A 76 16.49 3.12 -6.18
#